data_AF-A0A0A0BV26-F1
#
_entry.id   AF-A0A0A0BV26-F1
#
_cell.length_a   1.000
_cell.length_b   1.000
_cell.length_c   1.000
_cell.angle_alpha   90.00
_cell.angle_beta   90.00
_cell.angle_gamma   90.00
#
_symmetry.space_group_name_H-M   'P 1'
#
loop_
_entity.id
_entity.type
_entity.pdbx_description
1 polymer ?
#
loop_
_entity_poly.entity_id
_entity_poly.type
_entity_poly.pdbx_seq_one_letter_code
_entity_poly.pdbx_strand_id
1 'polypeptide(L)'
;MLLTRTDVLVRRPDADLTAADRAALDDGAGLVVVGAGPWSDDVLGRLAAAGLRVEARAEEPTALRADREHAARLTAEDLLARVVAPEGTVGAHVGVEDGGALLRDPSGAVVAAAAERSRDAVRSRVAVVAADLPDAPWADELVRNLVAWTAPAVRPAGGPRRAALAEDPAWHALKDAVHELQPLQAKDGSVPDPADHDRARGLVGRVVDGVRALAPRLPHDAAYLEAVVEDLRRWSDAGLGVPDFLDSLVAFQPQTQRVDGLQHLVVFPMYTQNGSPDRHLEAVLVEVVWPSFVAELEAGAYSNRLFVPIRFVDFTAGYDTNSAVLFPETVAMREVPTFTWGAIFCDREAARFRRVVRAAADTTGLALPPDAARLLEDQHLAEETFVMWDLIHDRTHMRGDLPFDPFMIKQRMPYFLYALEELRCDLTAFREAVALEAEGLPHARLVQYAVLFDRVFRFPVTGSRVRNYDGLGGQLLFAWLHQHHVVHWTDNRLSVDWEDVADAVLALGREIDDLYWRSIDRPKIAHWLAAYALVSGTVTPHPASTWAKGPDALPLTAPLKEMTDAVLADEFPLSMFYEALARRIGDVVASTAGITGHDA
;
A
#
# COMPACT_ATOMS: atom_id res chain seq x y z
N MET A 1 17.40 3.56 -7.52
CA MET A 1 16.27 3.46 -8.46
C MET A 1 16.06 2.00 -8.79
N LEU A 2 14.81 1.52 -8.80
CA LEU A 2 14.43 0.15 -9.17
C LEU A 2 14.43 -0.11 -10.69
N LEU A 3 14.96 0.86 -11.46
CA LEU A 3 15.05 0.79 -12.91
C LEU A 3 16.38 0.16 -13.30
N THR A 4 16.34 -0.72 -14.30
CA THR A 4 17.57 -1.27 -14.87
C THR A 4 18.23 -0.24 -15.78
N ARG A 5 19.55 -0.30 -15.93
CA ARG A 5 20.30 0.57 -16.87
C ARG A 5 19.86 0.41 -18.34
N THR A 6 19.09 -0.64 -18.64
CA THR A 6 18.51 -0.90 -19.95
C THR A 6 17.19 -0.18 -20.19
N ASP A 7 16.48 0.24 -19.14
CA ASP A 7 15.17 0.90 -19.26
C ASP A 7 15.30 2.39 -19.59
N VAL A 8 16.35 3.04 -19.06
CA VAL A 8 16.61 4.47 -19.28
C VAL A 8 18.11 4.72 -19.41
N LEU A 9 18.48 5.46 -20.45
CA LEU A 9 19.84 5.94 -20.65
C LEU A 9 19.97 7.35 -20.09
N VAL A 10 20.79 7.52 -19.06
CA VAL A 10 21.23 8.85 -18.59
C VAL A 10 22.57 9.17 -19.21
N ARG A 11 22.68 10.29 -19.95
CA ARG A 11 23.87 10.65 -20.73
C ARG A 11 24.26 12.12 -20.53
N ARG A 12 25.56 12.40 -20.71
CA ARG A 12 26.06 13.77 -20.90
C ARG A 12 25.90 14.19 -22.37
N PRO A 13 25.85 15.50 -22.67
CA PRO A 13 25.69 15.99 -24.04
C PRO A 13 26.75 15.50 -25.03
N ASP A 14 27.98 15.31 -24.55
CA ASP A 14 29.17 14.92 -25.33
C ASP A 14 29.32 13.40 -25.50
N ALA A 15 28.46 12.60 -24.86
CA ALA A 15 28.56 11.15 -24.89
C ALA A 15 27.93 10.59 -26.18
N ASP A 16 28.77 10.15 -27.12
CA ASP A 16 28.33 9.40 -28.30
C ASP A 16 27.50 8.17 -27.90
N LEU A 17 26.40 7.92 -28.61
CA LEU A 17 25.57 6.76 -28.38
C LEU A 17 26.22 5.53 -28.99
N THR A 18 26.36 4.45 -28.21
CA THR A 18 26.85 3.18 -28.75
C THR A 18 25.78 2.51 -29.62
N ALA A 19 26.16 1.47 -30.37
CA ALA A 19 25.17 0.67 -31.12
C ALA A 19 24.12 0.01 -30.19
N ALA A 20 24.54 -0.39 -28.99
CA ALA A 20 23.63 -0.94 -27.98
C ALA A 20 22.68 0.12 -27.44
N ASP A 21 23.17 1.35 -27.20
CA ASP A 21 22.32 2.47 -26.79
C ASP A 21 21.25 2.78 -27.84
N ARG A 22 21.66 2.85 -29.12
CA ARG A 22 20.72 3.09 -30.22
C ARG A 22 19.66 1.99 -30.31
N ALA A 23 20.06 0.73 -30.20
CA ALA A 23 19.12 -0.40 -30.20
C ALA A 23 18.15 -0.34 -29.02
N ALA A 24 18.64 -0.04 -27.80
CA ALA A 24 17.77 0.09 -26.63
C ALA A 24 16.74 1.21 -26.79
N LEU A 25 17.15 2.38 -27.28
CA LEU A 25 16.24 3.50 -27.56
C LEU A 25 15.22 3.16 -28.66
N ASP A 26 15.66 2.46 -29.70
CA ASP A 26 14.76 1.99 -30.78
C ASP A 26 13.76 0.93 -30.27
N ASP A 27 14.14 0.16 -29.25
CA ASP A 27 13.27 -0.82 -28.54
C ASP A 27 12.40 -0.19 -27.44
N GLY A 28 12.47 1.14 -27.26
CA GLY A 28 11.59 1.91 -26.37
C GLY A 28 12.21 2.34 -25.04
N ALA A 29 13.53 2.21 -24.85
CA ALA A 29 14.19 2.77 -23.67
C ALA A 29 14.07 4.31 -23.63
N GLY A 30 13.98 4.87 -22.43
CA GLY A 30 13.98 6.32 -22.22
C GLY A 30 15.36 6.94 -22.39
N LEU A 31 15.41 8.25 -22.68
CA LEU A 31 16.66 9.02 -22.71
C LEU A 31 16.56 10.26 -21.82
N VAL A 32 17.51 10.43 -20.90
CA VAL A 32 17.69 11.66 -20.11
C VAL A 32 19.08 12.21 -20.37
N VAL A 33 19.16 13.43 -20.89
CA VAL A 33 20.43 14.12 -21.16
C VAL A 33 20.60 15.26 -20.16
N VAL A 34 21.73 15.31 -19.46
CA VAL A 34 22.03 16.34 -18.46
C VAL A 34 23.44 16.89 -18.69
N GLY A 35 23.54 18.19 -18.93
CA GLY A 35 24.81 18.92 -18.93
C GLY A 35 24.84 20.17 -19.80
N ALA A 36 25.91 20.95 -19.65
CA ALA A 36 26.14 22.23 -20.33
C ALA A 36 27.20 22.16 -21.46
N GLY A 37 27.95 21.07 -21.54
CA GLY A 37 29.12 20.89 -22.42
C GLY A 37 28.81 20.74 -23.92
N PRO A 38 29.82 20.41 -24.75
CA PRO A 38 29.65 20.25 -26.19
C PRO A 38 28.67 19.12 -26.52
N TRP A 39 27.88 19.29 -27.58
CA TRP A 39 26.79 18.38 -27.93
C TRP A 39 27.22 17.47 -29.09
N SER A 40 27.07 16.16 -28.91
CA SER A 40 27.28 15.19 -29.99
C SER A 40 26.13 15.23 -31.01
N ASP A 41 26.44 15.00 -32.28
CA ASP A 41 25.44 14.96 -33.35
C ASP A 41 24.40 13.85 -33.12
N ASP A 42 24.81 12.73 -32.52
CA ASP A 42 23.92 11.61 -32.19
C ASP A 42 22.87 12.01 -31.13
N VAL A 43 23.28 12.69 -30.06
CA VAL A 43 22.36 13.19 -29.02
C VAL A 43 21.45 14.26 -29.59
N LEU A 44 21.99 15.22 -30.35
CA LEU A 44 21.19 16.25 -31.02
C LEU A 44 20.17 15.64 -31.98
N GLY A 45 20.57 14.61 -32.74
CA GLY A 45 19.69 13.88 -33.64
C GLY A 45 18.52 13.21 -32.92
N ARG A 46 18.76 12.58 -31.75
CA ARG A 46 17.70 11.97 -30.92
C ARG A 46 16.76 13.03 -30.32
N LEU A 47 17.30 14.14 -29.82
CA LEU A 47 16.49 15.23 -29.27
C LEU A 47 15.64 15.90 -30.37
N ALA A 48 16.23 16.19 -31.53
CA ALA A 48 15.51 16.76 -32.66
C ALA A 48 14.42 15.82 -33.18
N ALA A 49 14.69 14.52 -33.22
CA ALA A 49 13.69 13.50 -33.55
C ALA A 49 12.54 13.41 -32.53
N ALA A 50 12.73 13.90 -31.31
CA ALA A 50 11.68 14.06 -30.29
C ALA A 50 10.98 15.43 -30.34
N GLY A 51 11.46 16.38 -31.15
CA GLY A 51 10.91 17.76 -31.22
C GLY A 51 11.60 18.75 -30.29
N LEU A 52 12.79 18.42 -29.79
CA LEU A 52 13.61 19.26 -28.91
C LEU A 52 14.87 19.72 -29.65
N ARG A 53 15.04 21.03 -29.85
CA ARG A 53 16.20 21.60 -30.54
C ARG A 53 17.11 22.31 -29.55
N VAL A 54 18.39 21.97 -29.56
CA VAL A 54 19.34 22.55 -28.60
C VAL A 54 20.21 23.59 -29.29
N GLU A 55 20.27 24.78 -28.70
CA GLU A 55 21.10 25.90 -29.16
C GLU A 55 22.17 26.20 -28.10
N ALA A 56 23.40 25.79 -28.38
CA ALA A 56 24.53 25.99 -27.47
C ALA A 56 24.86 27.48 -27.27
N ARG A 57 25.29 27.82 -26.06
CA ARG A 57 25.73 29.15 -25.65
C ARG A 57 26.94 29.06 -24.72
N ALA A 58 27.47 30.22 -24.35
CA ALA A 58 28.46 30.28 -23.28
C ALA A 58 27.80 29.90 -21.95
N GLU A 59 28.50 29.05 -21.20
CA GLU A 59 28.11 28.59 -19.87
C GLU A 59 27.98 29.75 -18.89
N GLU A 60 26.84 29.84 -18.21
CA GLU A 60 26.56 30.91 -17.25
C GLU A 60 25.82 30.37 -16.01
N PRO A 61 26.32 30.62 -14.79
CA PRO A 61 25.59 30.35 -13.56
C PRO A 61 24.29 31.14 -13.52
N THR A 62 23.17 30.44 -13.42
CA THR A 62 21.85 31.00 -13.70
C THR A 62 20.82 30.47 -12.69
N ALA A 63 20.05 31.37 -12.10
CA ALA A 63 18.86 30.99 -11.34
C ALA A 63 17.76 30.54 -12.29
N LEU A 64 17.19 29.36 -12.05
CA LEU A 64 16.17 28.76 -12.91
C LEU A 64 14.78 28.90 -12.29
N ARG A 65 13.75 28.84 -13.12
CA ARG A 65 12.35 28.88 -12.71
C ARG A 65 11.61 27.67 -13.27
N ALA A 66 10.88 26.99 -12.40
CA ALA A 66 9.97 25.91 -12.75
C ALA A 66 8.81 26.43 -13.62
N ASP A 67 8.53 25.73 -14.73
CA ASP A 67 7.41 25.99 -15.63
C ASP A 67 6.37 24.86 -15.53
N ARG A 68 5.76 24.75 -14.35
CA ARG A 68 4.75 23.70 -14.05
C ARG A 68 3.56 23.76 -14.99
N GLU A 69 3.19 24.95 -15.48
CA GLU A 69 2.07 25.12 -16.41
C GLU A 69 2.34 24.46 -17.77
N HIS A 70 3.52 24.67 -18.36
CA HIS A 70 3.86 24.01 -19.62
C HIS A 70 4.16 22.51 -19.43
N ALA A 71 4.79 22.13 -18.31
CA ALA A 71 4.99 20.72 -17.97
C ALA A 71 3.65 19.96 -17.91
N ALA A 72 2.62 20.54 -17.29
CA ALA A 72 1.29 19.95 -17.19
C ALA A 72 0.54 19.82 -18.54
N ARG A 73 1.00 20.48 -19.61
CA ARG A 73 0.46 20.28 -20.97
C ARG A 73 1.05 19.05 -21.66
N LEU A 74 2.23 18.61 -21.23
CA LEU A 74 2.89 17.41 -21.73
C LEU A 74 2.32 16.16 -21.09
N THR A 75 2.17 16.16 -19.77
CA THR A 75 1.88 14.95 -18.99
C THR A 75 1.07 15.28 -17.74
N ALA A 76 0.33 14.30 -17.21
CA ALA A 76 -0.49 14.48 -16.00
C ALA A 76 0.36 14.45 -14.72
N GLU A 77 1.52 13.83 -14.77
CA GLU A 77 2.50 13.69 -13.71
C GLU A 77 3.22 15.02 -13.42
N ASP A 78 3.56 15.26 -12.16
CA ASP A 78 4.34 16.41 -11.74
C ASP A 78 5.85 16.11 -11.90
N LEU A 79 6.39 16.39 -13.09
CA LEU A 79 7.83 16.21 -13.36
C LEU A 79 8.74 17.08 -12.49
N LEU A 80 8.18 18.06 -11.79
CA LEU A 80 8.89 19.00 -10.91
C LEU A 80 8.52 18.76 -9.43
N ALA A 81 7.96 17.60 -9.09
CA ALA A 81 7.73 17.20 -7.70
C ALA A 81 9.05 17.26 -6.90
N ARG A 82 9.03 17.92 -5.73
CA ARG A 82 10.21 18.14 -4.86
C ARG A 82 11.35 18.98 -5.48
N VAL A 83 11.14 19.60 -6.65
CA VAL A 83 12.13 20.48 -7.29
C VAL A 83 11.87 21.93 -6.84
N VAL A 84 12.65 22.40 -5.85
CA VAL A 84 12.52 23.74 -5.25
C VAL A 84 13.79 24.55 -5.48
N ALA A 85 13.61 25.83 -5.85
CA ALA A 85 14.70 26.81 -6.06
C ALA A 85 15.86 26.33 -6.95
N PRO A 86 15.59 25.94 -8.21
CA PRO A 86 16.61 25.39 -9.09
C PRO A 86 17.62 26.45 -9.54
N GLU A 87 18.90 26.07 -9.63
CA GLU A 87 19.99 26.88 -10.16
C GLU A 87 20.96 26.00 -10.97
N GLY A 88 21.71 26.55 -11.90
CA GLY A 88 22.63 25.72 -12.67
C GLY A 88 23.50 26.51 -13.60
N THR A 89 24.51 25.87 -14.15
CA THR A 89 25.35 26.49 -15.18
C THR A 89 24.75 26.16 -16.53
N VAL A 90 24.05 27.11 -17.14
CA VAL A 90 23.32 26.91 -18.40
C VAL A 90 24.29 26.99 -19.57
N GLY A 91 24.40 25.92 -20.34
CA GLY A 91 25.25 25.85 -21.54
C GLY A 91 24.49 25.83 -22.85
N ALA A 92 23.17 25.62 -22.83
CA ALA A 92 22.34 25.69 -24.02
C ALA A 92 20.89 26.06 -23.69
N HIS A 93 20.16 26.53 -24.71
CA HIS A 93 18.72 26.70 -24.66
C HIS A 93 18.02 25.62 -25.48
N VAL A 94 16.79 25.28 -25.11
CA VAL A 94 16.01 24.22 -25.74
C VAL A 94 14.78 24.81 -26.43
N GLY A 95 14.76 24.80 -27.75
CA GLY A 95 13.53 25.00 -28.53
C GLY A 95 12.61 23.79 -28.38
N VAL A 96 11.36 24.03 -27.99
CA VAL A 96 10.35 22.99 -27.79
C VAL A 96 9.30 23.10 -28.90
N GLU A 97 9.33 22.18 -29.86
CA GLU A 97 8.32 22.09 -30.93
C GLU A 97 7.16 21.18 -30.51
N ASP A 98 7.49 19.96 -30.08
CA ASP A 98 6.56 18.95 -29.59
C ASP A 98 7.03 18.50 -28.19
N GLY A 99 6.56 19.15 -27.12
CA GLY A 99 6.99 18.82 -25.77
C GLY A 99 6.51 19.79 -24.69
N GLY A 100 7.04 19.61 -23.48
CA GLY A 100 6.80 20.47 -22.32
C GLY A 100 8.10 21.12 -21.84
N ALA A 101 8.08 22.44 -21.69
CA ALA A 101 9.14 23.16 -20.97
C ALA A 101 9.03 22.88 -19.47
N LEU A 102 10.17 22.65 -18.81
CA LEU A 102 10.25 22.30 -17.39
C LEU A 102 10.94 23.38 -16.58
N LEU A 103 12.11 23.84 -17.03
CA LEU A 103 12.87 24.91 -16.38
C LEU A 103 13.19 26.02 -17.38
N ARG A 104 13.13 27.27 -16.91
CA ARG A 104 13.51 28.46 -17.68
C ARG A 104 14.56 29.30 -16.96
N ASP A 105 15.36 30.01 -17.72
CA ASP A 105 16.25 31.05 -17.20
C ASP A 105 15.46 32.36 -16.90
N PRO A 106 16.11 33.40 -16.35
CA PRO A 106 15.47 34.70 -16.09
C PRO A 106 15.04 35.45 -17.35
N SER A 107 15.58 35.10 -18.53
CA SER A 107 15.16 35.68 -19.81
C SER A 107 13.88 35.01 -20.36
N GLY A 108 13.49 33.88 -19.78
CA GLY A 108 12.36 33.07 -20.23
C GLY A 108 12.74 31.98 -21.23
N ALA A 109 14.04 31.84 -21.56
CA ALA A 109 14.52 30.75 -22.41
C ALA A 109 14.41 29.42 -21.67
N VAL A 110 14.03 28.37 -22.40
CA VAL A 110 13.89 27.02 -21.83
C VAL A 110 15.26 26.38 -21.68
N VAL A 111 15.52 25.83 -20.50
CA VAL A 111 16.77 25.15 -20.13
C VAL A 111 16.54 23.65 -19.95
N ALA A 112 15.37 23.26 -19.45
CA ALA A 112 15.00 21.85 -19.36
C ALA A 112 13.65 21.61 -20.05
N ALA A 113 13.55 20.51 -20.78
CA ALA A 113 12.34 20.12 -21.50
C ALA A 113 12.21 18.60 -21.56
N ALA A 114 10.98 18.15 -21.76
CA ALA A 114 10.66 16.76 -21.99
C ALA A 114 9.72 16.62 -23.20
N ALA A 115 9.78 15.47 -23.86
CA ALA A 115 8.95 15.16 -25.02
C ALA A 115 8.61 13.67 -25.03
N GLU A 116 7.37 13.37 -25.45
CA GLU A 116 6.89 12.02 -25.69
C GLU A 116 6.45 11.90 -27.15
N ARG A 117 6.85 10.80 -27.81
CA ARG A 117 6.34 10.43 -29.12
C ARG A 117 5.86 9.00 -29.10
N SER A 118 4.75 8.75 -29.80
CA SER A 118 4.23 7.41 -30.06
C SER A 118 4.43 7.10 -31.54
N ARG A 119 5.20 6.06 -31.85
CA ARG A 119 5.39 5.54 -33.21
C ARG A 119 5.25 4.03 -33.21
N ASP A 120 4.41 3.49 -34.10
CA ASP A 120 4.20 2.04 -34.25
C ASP A 120 3.90 1.32 -32.91
N ALA A 121 3.11 1.97 -32.04
CA ALA A 121 2.75 1.54 -30.68
C ALA A 121 3.88 1.53 -29.63
N VAL A 122 5.11 1.94 -30.00
CA VAL A 122 6.20 2.19 -29.06
C VAL A 122 6.17 3.65 -28.62
N ARG A 123 6.07 3.87 -27.31
CA ARG A 123 6.23 5.19 -26.70
C ARG A 123 7.71 5.44 -26.43
N SER A 124 8.25 6.49 -27.02
CA SER A 124 9.60 6.99 -26.77
C SER A 124 9.50 8.28 -25.97
N ARG A 125 10.15 8.32 -24.81
CA ARG A 125 10.19 9.50 -23.94
C ARG A 125 11.62 9.98 -23.79
N VAL A 126 11.80 11.29 -23.97
CA VAL A 126 13.11 11.93 -23.89
C VAL A 126 13.00 13.17 -23.01
N ALA A 127 14.01 13.39 -22.17
CA ALA A 127 14.18 14.60 -21.40
C ALA A 127 15.59 15.16 -21.56
N VAL A 128 15.70 16.48 -21.50
CA VAL A 128 16.97 17.20 -21.57
C VAL A 128 17.01 18.28 -20.51
N VAL A 129 18.16 18.40 -19.86
CA VAL A 129 18.53 19.48 -18.96
C VAL A 129 19.82 20.09 -19.51
N ALA A 130 19.70 21.22 -20.21
CA ALA A 130 20.78 21.91 -20.90
C ALA A 130 21.65 22.76 -19.94
N ALA A 131 21.88 22.24 -18.74
CA ALA A 131 22.66 22.87 -17.69
C ALA A 131 23.44 21.82 -16.91
N ASP A 132 24.63 22.20 -16.45
CA ASP A 132 25.34 21.45 -15.41
C ASP A 132 24.65 21.74 -14.08
N LEU A 133 24.16 20.67 -13.47
CA LEU A 133 23.43 20.72 -12.21
C LEU A 133 24.41 20.72 -11.03
N PRO A 134 24.13 21.49 -9.96
CA PRO A 134 24.92 21.45 -8.74
C PRO A 134 24.71 20.13 -7.99
N ASP A 135 25.63 19.83 -7.07
CA ASP A 135 25.45 18.78 -6.07
C ASP A 135 24.44 19.26 -5.01
N ALA A 136 23.15 19.13 -5.33
CA ALA A 136 22.04 19.63 -4.52
C ALA A 136 20.82 18.69 -4.59
N PRO A 137 20.04 18.54 -3.50
CA PRO A 137 18.91 17.61 -3.47
C PRO A 137 17.88 17.78 -4.60
N TRP A 138 17.54 19.02 -4.97
CA TRP A 138 16.56 19.27 -6.03
C TRP A 138 17.04 18.79 -7.41
N ALA A 139 18.36 18.74 -7.66
CA ALA A 139 18.93 18.28 -8.91
C ALA A 139 18.76 16.75 -9.04
N ASP A 140 19.04 16.03 -7.95
CA ASP A 140 18.78 14.60 -7.86
C ASP A 140 17.29 14.28 -8.03
N GLU A 141 16.41 15.11 -7.44
CA GLU A 141 14.96 14.97 -7.62
C GLU A 141 14.53 15.17 -9.08
N LEU A 142 15.02 16.23 -9.73
CA LEU A 142 14.71 16.49 -11.13
C LEU A 142 15.13 15.30 -12.00
N VAL A 143 16.38 14.84 -11.85
CA VAL A 143 16.88 13.71 -12.65
C VAL A 143 16.08 12.44 -12.34
N ARG A 144 15.76 12.17 -11.08
CA ARG A 144 14.95 11.00 -10.70
C ARG A 144 13.55 11.05 -11.29
N ASN A 145 12.87 12.20 -11.24
CA ASN A 145 11.55 12.39 -11.86
C ASN A 145 11.62 12.14 -13.37
N LEU A 146 12.63 12.69 -14.04
CA LEU A 146 12.83 12.49 -15.47
C LEU A 146 13.12 11.03 -15.81
N VAL A 147 13.96 10.34 -15.04
CA VAL A 147 14.25 8.92 -15.26
C VAL A 147 13.02 8.06 -14.99
N ALA A 148 12.26 8.32 -13.93
CA ALA A 148 11.02 7.59 -13.65
C ALA A 148 9.96 7.82 -14.74
N TRP A 149 9.80 9.05 -15.22
CA TRP A 149 8.84 9.36 -16.29
C TRP A 149 9.27 8.83 -17.67
N THR A 150 10.56 8.91 -18.00
CA THR A 150 11.07 8.41 -19.29
C THR A 150 11.18 6.90 -19.37
N ALA A 151 11.15 6.20 -18.23
CA ALA A 151 11.14 4.75 -18.21
C ALA A 151 9.96 4.20 -19.02
N PRO A 152 10.18 3.14 -19.83
CA PRO A 152 9.09 2.49 -20.53
C PRO A 152 8.05 1.98 -19.52
N ALA A 153 6.79 2.00 -19.96
CA ALA A 153 5.71 1.36 -19.23
C ALA A 153 6.09 -0.09 -18.94
N VAL A 154 5.78 -0.54 -17.72
CA VAL A 154 6.14 -1.88 -17.28
C VAL A 154 5.47 -2.87 -18.21
N ARG A 155 6.27 -3.62 -18.98
CA ARG A 155 5.75 -4.81 -19.65
C ARG A 155 5.30 -5.72 -18.52
N PRO A 156 4.04 -6.21 -18.52
CA PRO A 156 3.64 -7.18 -17.51
C PRO A 156 4.69 -8.27 -17.54
N ALA A 157 5.45 -8.39 -16.44
CA ALA A 157 6.26 -9.58 -16.23
C ALA A 157 5.31 -10.74 -16.48
N GLY A 158 5.70 -11.70 -17.32
CA GLY A 158 4.83 -12.82 -17.66
C GLY A 158 4.19 -13.30 -16.37
N GLY A 159 2.86 -13.09 -16.25
CA GLY A 159 2.20 -13.02 -14.95
C GLY A 159 2.55 -14.23 -14.09
N PRO A 160 2.47 -14.13 -12.76
CA PRO A 160 2.82 -15.25 -11.89
C PRO A 160 2.15 -16.48 -12.47
N ARG A 161 2.94 -17.49 -12.87
CA ARG A 161 2.41 -18.70 -13.51
C ARG A 161 1.27 -19.14 -12.61
N ARG A 162 0.03 -19.19 -13.13
CA ARG A 162 -1.07 -19.85 -12.42
C ARG A 162 -0.50 -21.18 -11.98
N ALA A 163 -0.27 -21.29 -10.68
CA ALA A 163 0.61 -22.32 -10.22
C ALA A 163 -0.11 -23.65 -10.40
N ALA A 164 0.66 -24.70 -10.66
CA ALA A 164 0.10 -26.01 -10.97
C ALA A 164 -0.84 -26.58 -9.87
N LEU A 165 -0.93 -25.94 -8.70
CA LEU A 165 -1.92 -26.19 -7.64
C LEU A 165 -3.31 -25.58 -7.93
N ALA A 166 -3.39 -24.34 -8.44
CA ALA A 166 -4.67 -23.68 -8.72
C ALA A 166 -5.44 -24.34 -9.87
N GLU A 167 -4.73 -25.02 -10.76
CA GLU A 167 -5.30 -25.78 -11.88
C GLU A 167 -5.46 -27.29 -11.56
N ASP A 168 -5.10 -27.70 -10.34
CA ASP A 168 -5.18 -29.10 -9.93
C ASP A 168 -6.66 -29.51 -9.74
N PRO A 169 -7.14 -30.59 -10.38
CA PRO A 169 -8.50 -31.07 -10.18
C PRO A 169 -8.86 -31.36 -8.72
N ALA A 170 -7.88 -31.76 -7.90
CA ALA A 170 -8.09 -31.98 -6.47
C ALA A 170 -8.41 -30.68 -5.72
N TRP A 171 -7.78 -29.56 -6.11
CA TRP A 171 -8.07 -28.25 -5.57
C TRP A 171 -9.50 -27.81 -5.92
N HIS A 172 -9.90 -27.92 -7.19
CA HIS A 172 -11.28 -27.60 -7.59
C HIS A 172 -12.31 -28.45 -6.85
N ALA A 173 -12.08 -29.76 -6.72
CA ALA A 173 -12.98 -30.67 -6.00
C ALA A 173 -13.10 -30.34 -4.49
N LEU A 174 -11.99 -29.90 -3.86
CA LEU A 174 -11.96 -29.43 -2.48
C LEU A 174 -12.73 -28.12 -2.34
N LYS A 175 -12.44 -27.14 -3.19
CA LYS A 175 -13.09 -25.82 -3.21
C LYS A 175 -14.61 -25.95 -3.37
N ASP A 176 -15.07 -26.77 -4.32
CA ASP A 176 -16.48 -27.07 -4.52
C ASP A 176 -17.11 -27.71 -3.26
N ALA A 177 -16.43 -28.67 -2.63
CA ALA A 177 -16.94 -29.31 -1.41
C ALA A 177 -17.07 -28.32 -0.23
N VAL A 178 -16.13 -27.37 -0.12
CA VAL A 178 -16.22 -26.28 0.86
C VAL A 178 -17.42 -25.39 0.55
N HIS A 179 -17.57 -24.90 -0.68
CA HIS A 179 -18.71 -24.06 -1.07
C HIS A 179 -20.07 -24.74 -0.86
N GLU A 180 -20.16 -26.04 -1.11
CA GLU A 180 -21.37 -26.81 -0.85
C GLU A 180 -21.65 -27.03 0.65
N LEU A 181 -20.61 -26.98 1.51
CA LEU A 181 -20.73 -27.15 2.96
C LEU A 181 -21.17 -25.86 3.66
N GLN A 182 -20.66 -24.70 3.21
CA GLN A 182 -20.88 -23.40 3.84
C GLN A 182 -22.36 -23.06 4.13
N PRO A 183 -23.33 -23.30 3.20
CA PRO A 183 -24.74 -23.03 3.47
C PRO A 183 -25.36 -23.89 4.57
N LEU A 184 -24.73 -25.01 4.93
CA LEU A 184 -25.16 -25.90 6.01
C LEU A 184 -24.62 -25.45 7.38
N GLN A 185 -23.65 -24.53 7.39
CA GLN A 185 -23.00 -24.06 8.61
C GLN A 185 -23.78 -22.90 9.26
N ALA A 186 -23.79 -22.89 10.58
CA ALA A 186 -24.15 -21.73 11.39
C ALA A 186 -22.96 -20.78 11.56
N LYS A 187 -23.19 -19.63 12.19
CA LYS A 187 -22.18 -18.58 12.38
C LYS A 187 -20.92 -19.02 13.13
N ASP A 188 -21.05 -20.02 14.00
CA ASP A 188 -19.92 -20.58 14.76
C ASP A 188 -19.22 -21.73 14.02
N GLY A 189 -19.65 -22.05 12.79
CA GLY A 189 -19.12 -23.11 11.95
C GLY A 189 -19.79 -24.48 12.14
N SER A 190 -20.69 -24.64 13.12
CA SER A 190 -21.41 -25.90 13.37
C SER A 190 -22.46 -26.20 12.30
N VAL A 191 -22.87 -27.46 12.15
CA VAL A 191 -24.03 -27.87 11.32
C VAL A 191 -25.18 -28.27 12.26
N PRO A 192 -26.11 -27.36 12.59
CA PRO A 192 -27.06 -27.58 13.67
C PRO A 192 -28.23 -28.51 13.28
N ASP A 193 -28.63 -28.55 12.01
CA ASP A 193 -29.76 -29.38 11.56
C ASP A 193 -29.30 -30.84 11.36
N PRO A 194 -29.83 -31.81 12.15
CA PRO A 194 -29.49 -33.21 11.99
C PRO A 194 -29.83 -33.78 10.61
N ALA A 195 -30.79 -33.19 9.87
CA ALA A 195 -31.13 -33.62 8.51
C ALA A 195 -29.99 -33.38 7.51
N ASP A 196 -29.13 -32.38 7.77
CA ASP A 196 -28.00 -32.02 6.91
C ASP A 196 -26.73 -32.81 7.23
N HIS A 197 -26.68 -33.52 8.36
CA HIS A 197 -25.46 -34.16 8.86
C HIS A 197 -24.87 -35.18 7.88
N ASP A 198 -25.69 -36.02 7.25
CA ASP A 198 -25.17 -37.02 6.31
C ASP A 198 -24.56 -36.37 5.07
N ARG A 199 -25.17 -35.27 4.60
CA ARG A 199 -24.62 -34.47 3.50
C ARG A 199 -23.30 -33.80 3.91
N ALA A 200 -23.30 -33.13 5.05
CA ALA A 200 -22.12 -32.46 5.58
C ALA A 200 -20.97 -33.43 5.81
N ARG A 201 -21.20 -34.63 6.36
CA ARG A 201 -20.18 -35.68 6.48
C ARG A 201 -19.60 -36.09 5.13
N GLY A 202 -20.44 -36.26 4.11
CA GLY A 202 -19.98 -36.55 2.74
C GLY A 202 -19.12 -35.42 2.15
N LEU A 203 -19.47 -34.16 2.41
CA LEU A 203 -18.70 -33.00 1.96
C LEU A 203 -17.36 -32.88 2.71
N VAL A 204 -17.34 -33.08 4.03
CA VAL A 204 -16.11 -33.14 4.83
C VAL A 204 -15.19 -34.26 4.33
N GLY A 205 -15.75 -35.43 3.97
CA GLY A 205 -14.99 -36.52 3.34
C GLY A 205 -14.31 -36.10 2.03
N ARG A 206 -15.02 -35.36 1.17
CA ARG A 206 -14.44 -34.80 -0.08
C ARG A 206 -13.33 -33.77 0.20
N VAL A 207 -13.50 -32.92 1.22
CA VAL A 207 -12.44 -31.98 1.63
C VAL A 207 -11.20 -32.75 2.09
N VAL A 208 -11.36 -33.79 2.92
CA VAL A 208 -10.27 -34.66 3.36
C VAL A 208 -9.54 -35.32 2.18
N ASP A 209 -10.28 -35.83 1.20
CA ASP A 209 -9.69 -36.46 0.00
C ASP A 209 -8.90 -35.44 -0.83
N GLY A 210 -9.43 -34.21 -0.97
CA GLY A 210 -8.72 -33.10 -1.63
C GLY A 210 -7.42 -32.71 -0.93
N VAL A 211 -7.45 -32.55 0.40
CA VAL A 211 -6.25 -32.24 1.20
C VAL A 211 -5.18 -33.31 1.01
N ARG A 212 -5.57 -34.59 1.05
CA ARG A 212 -4.65 -35.72 0.85
C ARG A 212 -4.07 -35.81 -0.56
N ALA A 213 -4.86 -35.47 -1.57
CA ALA A 213 -4.41 -35.47 -2.94
C ALA A 213 -3.40 -34.35 -3.21
N LEU A 214 -3.55 -33.20 -2.55
CA LEU A 214 -2.64 -32.05 -2.67
C LEU A 214 -1.39 -32.15 -1.79
N ALA A 215 -1.48 -32.82 -0.62
CA ALA A 215 -0.38 -32.91 0.34
C ALA A 215 0.99 -33.37 -0.22
N PRO A 216 1.09 -34.34 -1.15
CA PRO A 216 2.37 -34.71 -1.75
C PRO A 216 3.09 -33.58 -2.50
N ARG A 217 2.36 -32.53 -2.91
CA ARG A 217 2.89 -31.35 -3.60
C ARG A 217 3.39 -30.29 -2.61
N LEU A 218 3.07 -30.44 -1.33
CA LEU A 218 3.36 -29.51 -0.23
C LEU A 218 4.11 -30.23 0.91
N PRO A 219 5.28 -30.85 0.63
CA PRO A 219 5.96 -31.70 1.62
C PRO A 219 6.42 -30.94 2.87
N HIS A 220 6.63 -29.63 2.77
CA HIS A 220 6.98 -28.74 3.88
C HIS A 220 5.84 -28.56 4.89
N ASP A 221 4.60 -28.81 4.48
CA ASP A 221 3.39 -28.70 5.30
C ASP A 221 2.82 -30.07 5.71
N ALA A 222 3.55 -31.17 5.49
CA ALA A 222 3.02 -32.53 5.67
C ALA A 222 2.37 -32.77 7.05
N ALA A 223 3.03 -32.33 8.13
CA ALA A 223 2.50 -32.46 9.50
C ALA A 223 1.24 -31.62 9.73
N TYR A 224 1.20 -30.41 9.14
CA TYR A 224 0.02 -29.55 9.19
C TYR A 224 -1.16 -30.17 8.44
N LEU A 225 -0.95 -30.63 7.20
CA LEU A 225 -2.02 -31.21 6.38
C LEU A 225 -2.53 -32.54 6.96
N GLU A 226 -1.68 -33.32 7.63
CA GLU A 226 -2.11 -34.48 8.41
C GLU A 226 -3.03 -34.07 9.58
N ALA A 227 -2.65 -33.06 10.35
CA ALA A 227 -3.47 -32.52 11.44
C ALA A 227 -4.81 -31.94 10.94
N VAL A 228 -4.83 -31.28 9.78
CA VAL A 228 -6.08 -30.80 9.15
C VAL A 228 -7.03 -31.97 8.85
N VAL A 229 -6.50 -33.07 8.30
CA VAL A 229 -7.29 -34.27 8.02
C VAL A 229 -7.85 -34.88 9.30
N GLU A 230 -7.07 -34.93 10.37
CA GLU A 230 -7.51 -35.43 11.67
C GLU A 230 -8.59 -34.56 12.29
N ASP A 231 -8.41 -33.23 12.28
CA ASP A 231 -9.37 -32.27 12.81
C ASP A 231 -10.71 -32.31 12.07
N LEU A 232 -10.68 -32.38 10.73
CA LEU A 232 -11.88 -32.54 9.89
C LEU A 232 -12.65 -33.83 10.23
N ARG A 233 -11.94 -34.96 10.36
CA ARG A 233 -12.56 -36.25 10.70
C ARG A 233 -13.16 -36.24 12.09
N ARG A 234 -12.40 -35.74 13.07
CA ARG A 234 -12.86 -35.61 14.45
C ARG A 234 -14.12 -34.75 14.53
N TRP A 235 -14.16 -33.62 13.83
CA TRP A 235 -15.34 -32.76 13.76
C TRP A 235 -16.56 -33.47 13.12
N SER A 236 -16.33 -34.22 12.05
CA SER A 236 -17.35 -35.04 11.36
C SER A 236 -17.94 -36.13 12.27
N ASP A 237 -17.07 -36.87 12.96
CA ASP A 237 -17.40 -38.00 13.82
C ASP A 237 -18.05 -37.54 15.14
N ALA A 238 -17.67 -36.37 15.65
CA ALA A 238 -18.24 -35.76 16.86
C ALA A 238 -19.61 -35.10 16.63
N GLY A 239 -20.21 -35.24 15.45
CA GLY A 239 -21.56 -34.76 15.16
C GLY A 239 -21.65 -33.32 14.66
N LEU A 240 -20.57 -32.77 14.11
CA LEU A 240 -20.54 -31.46 13.44
C LEU A 240 -20.98 -30.29 14.34
N GLY A 241 -20.60 -30.34 15.62
CA GLY A 241 -20.76 -29.23 16.57
C GLY A 241 -19.86 -28.02 16.24
N VAL A 242 -19.56 -27.15 17.21
CA VAL A 242 -18.58 -26.07 16.98
C VAL A 242 -17.21 -26.69 16.65
N PRO A 243 -16.57 -26.35 15.52
CA PRO A 243 -15.30 -26.95 15.12
C PRO A 243 -14.15 -26.56 16.05
N ASP A 244 -13.22 -27.50 16.24
CA ASP A 244 -11.97 -27.30 16.98
C ASP A 244 -10.79 -27.75 16.12
N PHE A 245 -10.06 -26.76 15.59
CA PHE A 245 -8.90 -26.92 14.72
C PHE A 245 -7.60 -26.48 15.39
N LEU A 246 -7.53 -26.55 16.74
CA LEU A 246 -6.32 -26.13 17.45
C LEU A 246 -5.08 -26.93 17.05
N ASP A 247 -5.22 -28.23 16.78
CA ASP A 247 -4.07 -29.10 16.50
C ASP A 247 -3.45 -28.75 15.15
N SER A 248 -4.28 -28.57 14.11
CA SER A 248 -3.84 -28.06 12.81
C SER A 248 -3.33 -26.60 12.88
N LEU A 249 -3.96 -25.74 13.68
CA LEU A 249 -3.51 -24.34 13.85
C LEU A 249 -2.10 -24.27 14.44
N VAL A 250 -1.80 -25.10 15.43
CA VAL A 250 -0.45 -25.17 16.04
C VAL A 250 0.57 -25.78 15.08
N ALA A 251 0.16 -26.76 14.27
CA ALA A 251 1.03 -27.41 13.29
C ALA A 251 1.39 -26.50 12.10
N PHE A 252 0.53 -25.53 11.74
CA PHE A 252 0.81 -24.58 10.67
C PHE A 252 1.84 -23.54 11.11
N GLN A 253 3.03 -23.58 10.50
CA GLN A 253 4.20 -22.78 10.91
C GLN A 253 4.83 -22.01 9.72
N PRO A 254 4.06 -21.20 8.96
CA PRO A 254 4.54 -20.55 7.74
C PRO A 254 5.66 -19.52 7.99
N GLN A 255 5.72 -18.90 9.17
CA GLN A 255 6.77 -17.95 9.54
C GLN A 255 8.17 -18.59 9.60
N THR A 256 8.25 -19.91 9.75
CA THR A 256 9.52 -20.66 9.71
C THR A 256 9.96 -20.96 8.27
N GLN A 257 9.12 -20.65 7.29
CA GLN A 257 9.25 -21.07 5.89
C GLN A 257 9.13 -19.88 4.93
N ARG A 258 9.72 -18.73 5.29
CA ARG A 258 9.70 -17.49 4.49
C ARG A 258 10.63 -17.62 3.27
N VAL A 259 10.18 -18.40 2.30
CA VAL A 259 10.85 -18.66 1.03
C VAL A 259 9.98 -18.07 -0.07
N ASP A 260 10.52 -17.14 -0.84
CA ASP A 260 9.81 -16.48 -1.93
C ASP A 260 9.25 -17.50 -2.94
N GLY A 261 7.97 -17.38 -3.28
CA GLY A 261 7.27 -18.32 -4.16
C GLY A 261 6.85 -19.65 -3.51
N LEU A 262 7.08 -19.86 -2.22
CA LEU A 262 6.62 -21.08 -1.53
C LEU A 262 5.11 -21.05 -1.34
N GLN A 263 4.44 -22.11 -1.77
CA GLN A 263 2.98 -22.20 -1.73
C GLN A 263 2.48 -23.00 -0.53
N HIS A 264 1.31 -22.64 0.00
CA HIS A 264 0.63 -23.35 1.08
C HIS A 264 -0.85 -23.57 0.74
N LEU A 265 -1.41 -24.68 1.22
CA LEU A 265 -2.86 -24.92 1.24
C LEU A 265 -3.36 -24.67 2.65
N VAL A 266 -4.09 -23.58 2.86
CA VAL A 266 -4.65 -23.21 4.16
C VAL A 266 -6.10 -23.67 4.22
N VAL A 267 -6.47 -24.49 5.21
CA VAL A 267 -7.85 -24.95 5.44
C VAL A 267 -8.21 -24.81 6.91
N PHE A 268 -9.16 -23.92 7.20
CA PHE A 268 -9.63 -23.68 8.57
C PHE A 268 -11.09 -23.24 8.60
N PRO A 269 -11.86 -23.58 9.65
CA PRO A 269 -13.08 -22.88 10.02
C PRO A 269 -12.71 -21.54 10.66
N MET A 270 -12.95 -20.44 9.95
CA MET A 270 -12.49 -19.11 10.35
C MET A 270 -13.43 -18.01 9.86
N TYR A 271 -13.44 -16.88 10.56
CA TYR A 271 -14.04 -15.66 10.03
C TYR A 271 -12.96 -14.86 9.28
N THR A 272 -13.35 -14.02 8.34
CA THR A 272 -12.40 -13.18 7.58
C THR A 272 -12.56 -11.73 8.01
N GLN A 273 -11.47 -11.09 8.49
CA GLN A 273 -11.51 -9.66 8.85
C GLN A 273 -11.86 -8.81 7.63
N ASN A 274 -12.74 -7.81 7.78
CA ASN A 274 -13.28 -7.02 6.66
C ASN A 274 -14.03 -7.84 5.57
N GLY A 275 -14.43 -9.07 5.91
CA GLY A 275 -15.24 -9.97 5.07
C GLY A 275 -16.39 -10.59 5.86
N SER A 276 -16.52 -11.92 5.79
CA SER A 276 -17.52 -12.69 6.56
C SER A 276 -17.21 -12.71 8.06
N PRO A 277 -18.17 -12.39 8.95
CA PRO A 277 -18.02 -12.56 10.40
C PRO A 277 -18.29 -13.99 10.87
N ASP A 278 -18.75 -14.87 9.99
CA ASP A 278 -19.16 -16.24 10.29
C ASP A 278 -17.96 -17.20 10.13
N ARG A 279 -17.76 -18.11 11.07
CA ARG A 279 -16.63 -19.06 11.12
C ARG A 279 -16.85 -20.28 10.24
N HIS A 280 -17.16 -20.04 8.97
CA HIS A 280 -17.33 -21.11 8.00
C HIS A 280 -15.99 -21.77 7.67
N LEU A 281 -16.04 -23.00 7.15
CA LEU A 281 -14.86 -23.65 6.60
C LEU A 281 -14.43 -22.89 5.34
N GLU A 282 -13.17 -22.48 5.30
CA GLU A 282 -12.56 -21.79 4.17
C GLU A 282 -11.30 -22.54 3.74
N ALA A 283 -10.99 -22.47 2.44
CA ALA A 283 -9.78 -23.01 1.86
C ALA A 283 -9.12 -21.96 0.96
N VAL A 284 -7.82 -21.76 1.13
CA VAL A 284 -7.04 -20.73 0.43
C VAL A 284 -5.73 -21.32 -0.02
N LEU A 285 -5.40 -21.15 -1.30
CA LEU A 285 -4.04 -21.33 -1.80
C LEU A 285 -3.33 -19.98 -1.72
N VAL A 286 -2.19 -19.98 -1.04
CA VAL A 286 -1.38 -18.78 -0.83
C VAL A 286 0.04 -19.04 -1.28
N GLU A 287 0.74 -17.97 -1.67
CA GLU A 287 2.15 -18.00 -2.01
C GLU A 287 2.90 -16.93 -1.21
N VAL A 288 4.03 -17.29 -0.61
CA VAL A 288 4.87 -16.38 0.18
C VAL A 288 5.59 -15.38 -0.73
N VAL A 289 5.63 -14.11 -0.32
CA VAL A 289 6.33 -13.03 -1.03
C VAL A 289 7.50 -12.52 -0.18
N TRP A 290 8.71 -12.99 -0.45
CA TRP A 290 9.87 -12.74 0.41
C TRP A 290 11.09 -12.23 -0.38
N PRO A 291 11.02 -11.03 -0.97
CA PRO A 291 12.11 -10.47 -1.75
C PRO A 291 13.36 -10.23 -0.88
N SER A 292 14.55 -10.29 -1.50
CA SER A 292 15.81 -10.30 -0.75
C SER A 292 16.03 -9.08 0.13
N PHE A 293 15.61 -7.89 -0.33
CA PHE A 293 15.75 -6.65 0.45
C PHE A 293 14.89 -6.67 1.73
N VAL A 294 13.72 -7.32 1.70
CA VAL A 294 12.86 -7.52 2.88
C VAL A 294 13.53 -8.50 3.85
N ALA A 295 14.13 -9.57 3.33
CA ALA A 295 14.89 -10.51 4.16
C ALA A 295 16.07 -9.82 4.89
N GLU A 296 16.76 -8.89 4.22
CA GLU A 296 17.84 -8.08 4.81
C GLU A 296 17.32 -7.13 5.89
N LEU A 297 16.20 -6.43 5.64
CA LEU A 297 15.56 -5.56 6.65
C LEU A 297 15.13 -6.36 7.89
N GLU A 298 14.48 -7.51 7.71
CA GLU A 298 14.01 -8.36 8.81
C GLU A 298 15.18 -8.96 9.62
N ALA A 299 16.29 -9.30 8.97
CA ALA A 299 17.49 -9.76 9.68
C ALA A 299 18.15 -8.66 10.55
N GLY A 300 17.82 -7.39 10.30
CA GLY A 300 18.38 -6.22 10.96
C GLY A 300 17.44 -5.53 11.95
N ALA A 301 17.36 -4.20 11.84
CA ALA A 301 16.59 -3.35 12.77
C ALA A 301 15.07 -3.59 12.71
N TYR A 302 14.58 -4.15 11.61
CA TYR A 302 13.17 -4.35 11.32
C TYR A 302 12.68 -5.78 11.56
N SER A 303 13.37 -6.55 12.41
CA SER A 303 12.94 -7.93 12.73
C SER A 303 11.50 -8.00 13.23
N ASN A 304 10.74 -8.87 12.57
CA ASN A 304 9.38 -9.26 12.90
C ASN A 304 9.22 -10.76 12.58
N ARG A 305 9.38 -11.61 13.60
CA ARG A 305 9.39 -13.07 13.43
C ARG A 305 8.03 -13.68 13.12
N LEU A 306 6.94 -12.95 13.37
CA LEU A 306 5.58 -13.43 13.14
C LEU A 306 5.09 -13.09 11.73
N PHE A 307 5.69 -12.08 11.09
CA PHE A 307 5.21 -11.55 9.81
C PHE A 307 5.44 -12.52 8.64
N VAL A 308 4.37 -12.81 7.91
CA VAL A 308 4.37 -13.64 6.70
C VAL A 308 3.63 -12.91 5.56
N PRO A 309 4.33 -12.19 4.69
CA PRO A 309 3.74 -11.60 3.50
C PRO A 309 3.36 -12.70 2.51
N ILE A 310 2.12 -12.67 2.05
CA ILE A 310 1.56 -13.66 1.13
C ILE A 310 0.81 -12.97 0.00
N ARG A 311 0.57 -13.73 -1.07
CA ARG A 311 -0.34 -13.38 -2.16
C ARG A 311 -1.38 -14.48 -2.35
N PHE A 312 -2.53 -14.13 -2.94
CA PHE A 312 -3.52 -15.12 -3.34
C PHE A 312 -3.07 -15.92 -4.56
N VAL A 313 -3.25 -17.24 -4.52
CA VAL A 313 -3.16 -18.12 -5.69
C VAL A 313 -4.56 -18.53 -6.16
N ASP A 314 -5.43 -18.95 -5.23
CA ASP A 314 -6.89 -19.10 -5.40
C ASP A 314 -7.55 -19.23 -4.02
N PHE A 315 -8.87 -19.00 -3.90
CA PHE A 315 -9.56 -18.98 -2.61
C PHE A 315 -11.05 -19.34 -2.67
N THR A 316 -11.63 -19.75 -1.54
CA THR A 316 -13.08 -19.91 -1.32
C THR A 316 -13.78 -18.58 -1.02
N ALA A 317 -15.12 -18.57 -1.03
CA ALA A 317 -15.91 -17.35 -1.12
C ALA A 317 -15.77 -16.40 0.08
N GLY A 318 -15.30 -16.86 1.25
CA GLY A 318 -15.03 -15.99 2.39
C GLY A 318 -13.97 -14.93 2.10
N TYR A 319 -13.04 -15.22 1.18
CA TYR A 319 -12.02 -14.29 0.72
C TYR A 319 -12.40 -13.54 -0.57
N ASP A 320 -13.60 -13.73 -1.11
CA ASP A 320 -14.18 -12.87 -2.17
C ASP A 320 -14.75 -11.58 -1.56
N THR A 321 -13.89 -10.88 -0.80
CA THR A 321 -14.24 -9.74 0.06
C THR A 321 -13.07 -8.75 0.12
N ASN A 322 -13.15 -7.76 1.01
CA ASN A 322 -12.03 -6.84 1.28
C ASN A 322 -11.02 -7.39 2.30
N SER A 323 -11.15 -8.66 2.72
CA SER A 323 -10.21 -9.26 3.67
C SER A 323 -8.81 -9.36 3.07
N ALA A 324 -7.82 -8.78 3.74
CA ALA A 324 -6.43 -8.82 3.28
C ALA A 324 -5.48 -9.39 4.33
N VAL A 325 -6.01 -10.15 5.28
CA VAL A 325 -5.22 -10.82 6.31
C VAL A 325 -5.66 -12.28 6.48
N LEU A 326 -4.72 -13.08 6.94
CA LEU A 326 -4.95 -14.41 7.48
C LEU A 326 -4.28 -14.40 8.85
N PHE A 327 -5.10 -14.36 9.90
CA PHE A 327 -4.62 -14.30 11.29
C PHE A 327 -5.13 -15.49 12.08
N PRO A 328 -4.28 -16.10 12.93
CA PRO A 328 -4.64 -17.31 13.66
C PRO A 328 -5.76 -17.10 14.69
N GLU A 329 -5.97 -15.87 15.17
CA GLU A 329 -7.08 -15.48 16.06
C GLU A 329 -8.46 -15.72 15.44
N THR A 330 -8.53 -15.81 14.11
CA THR A 330 -9.80 -15.96 13.39
C THR A 330 -10.35 -17.39 13.40
N VAL A 331 -9.47 -18.37 13.67
CA VAL A 331 -9.75 -19.79 13.57
C VAL A 331 -10.60 -20.29 14.76
N ALA A 332 -11.48 -21.25 14.49
CA ALA A 332 -12.22 -21.96 15.52
C ALA A 332 -11.33 -22.98 16.25
N MET A 333 -11.20 -22.80 17.57
CA MET A 333 -10.27 -23.53 18.43
C MET A 333 -10.85 -23.65 19.83
N ARG A 334 -10.59 -24.77 20.52
CA ARG A 334 -11.05 -25.03 21.90
C ARG A 334 -10.46 -24.07 22.93
N GLU A 335 -9.25 -23.57 22.69
CA GLU A 335 -8.53 -22.62 23.55
C GLU A 335 -7.56 -21.77 22.71
N VAL A 336 -7.11 -20.64 23.24
CA VAL A 336 -6.22 -19.70 22.53
C VAL A 336 -4.76 -20.13 22.72
N PRO A 337 -4.03 -20.54 21.67
CA PRO A 337 -2.60 -20.84 21.76
C PRO A 337 -1.75 -19.57 21.78
N THR A 338 -0.44 -19.74 21.93
CA THR A 338 0.51 -18.70 21.52
C THR A 338 0.54 -18.63 20.00
N PHE A 339 0.14 -17.50 19.44
CA PHE A 339 0.23 -17.26 18.01
C PHE A 339 1.68 -17.05 17.59
N THR A 340 2.03 -17.64 16.45
CA THR A 340 3.41 -17.68 15.95
C THR A 340 3.56 -17.06 14.57
N TRP A 341 2.45 -16.66 13.95
CA TRP A 341 2.43 -16.08 12.62
C TRP A 341 1.25 -15.12 12.48
N GLY A 342 1.40 -14.13 11.61
CA GLY A 342 0.35 -13.27 11.09
C GLY A 342 0.65 -13.02 9.62
N ALA A 343 -0.30 -13.33 8.75
CA ALA A 343 -0.07 -13.29 7.32
C ALA A 343 -0.92 -12.21 6.65
N ILE A 344 -0.31 -11.46 5.74
CA ILE A 344 -0.93 -10.31 5.08
C ILE A 344 -0.88 -10.50 3.57
N PHE A 345 -2.03 -10.31 2.91
CA PHE A 345 -2.18 -10.42 1.46
C PHE A 345 -1.74 -9.14 0.76
N CYS A 346 -0.42 -8.94 0.66
CA CYS A 346 0.19 -7.73 0.11
C CYS A 346 -0.16 -7.52 -1.37
N ASP A 347 -0.46 -8.59 -2.13
CA ASP A 347 -0.91 -8.51 -3.52
C ASP A 347 -2.27 -7.80 -3.64
N ARG A 348 -3.21 -8.16 -2.76
CA ARG A 348 -4.54 -7.59 -2.70
C ARG A 348 -4.47 -6.13 -2.24
N GLU A 349 -3.73 -5.83 -1.18
CA GLU A 349 -3.59 -4.43 -0.73
C GLU A 349 -2.95 -3.56 -1.83
N ALA A 350 -1.91 -4.06 -2.50
CA ALA A 350 -1.32 -3.40 -3.66
C ALA A 350 -2.32 -3.20 -4.82
N ALA A 351 -3.11 -4.22 -5.17
CA ALA A 351 -4.11 -4.13 -6.23
C ALA A 351 -5.21 -3.11 -5.91
N ARG A 352 -5.70 -3.12 -4.65
CA ARG A 352 -6.69 -2.17 -4.14
C ARG A 352 -6.15 -0.74 -4.15
N PHE A 353 -4.93 -0.56 -3.63
CA PHE A 353 -4.20 0.70 -3.65
C PHE A 353 -4.13 1.26 -5.08
N ARG A 354 -3.57 0.50 -6.03
CA ARG A 354 -3.39 0.92 -7.42
C ARG A 354 -4.70 1.39 -8.04
N ARG A 355 -5.77 0.62 -7.87
CA ARG A 355 -7.09 0.90 -8.47
C ARG A 355 -7.78 2.10 -7.84
N VAL A 356 -7.81 2.19 -6.51
CA VAL A 356 -8.52 3.26 -5.79
C VAL A 356 -7.77 4.58 -5.88
N VAL A 357 -6.44 4.57 -5.70
CA VAL A 357 -5.61 5.79 -5.74
C VAL A 357 -5.60 6.38 -7.15
N ARG A 358 -5.55 5.56 -8.21
CA ARG A 358 -5.69 6.07 -9.58
C ARG A 358 -7.03 6.79 -9.77
N ALA A 359 -8.14 6.17 -9.38
CA ALA A 359 -9.46 6.81 -9.49
C ALA A 359 -9.58 8.08 -8.64
N ALA A 360 -8.95 8.11 -7.47
CA ALA A 360 -8.91 9.29 -6.61
C ALA A 360 -8.06 10.42 -7.22
N ALA A 361 -6.88 10.11 -7.75
CA ALA A 361 -6.02 11.08 -8.44
C ALA A 361 -6.74 11.68 -9.67
N ASP A 362 -7.36 10.84 -10.50
CA ASP A 362 -8.14 11.26 -11.66
C ASP A 362 -9.33 12.16 -11.27
N THR A 363 -10.06 11.76 -10.21
CA THR A 363 -11.23 12.51 -9.71
C THR A 363 -10.84 13.87 -9.12
N THR A 364 -9.67 13.94 -8.49
CA THR A 364 -9.20 15.15 -7.80
C THR A 364 -8.28 16.03 -8.65
N GLY A 365 -7.88 15.55 -9.85
CA GLY A 365 -6.91 16.23 -10.70
C GLY A 365 -5.51 16.32 -10.08
N LEU A 366 -5.18 15.42 -9.15
CA LEU A 366 -3.88 15.39 -8.51
C LEU A 366 -2.81 14.99 -9.53
N ALA A 367 -1.81 15.86 -9.73
CA ALA A 367 -0.62 15.51 -10.48
C ALA A 367 0.32 14.68 -9.59
N LEU A 368 0.53 13.42 -9.97
CA LEU A 368 1.37 12.49 -9.21
C LEU A 368 2.85 12.68 -9.54
N PRO A 369 3.77 12.54 -8.57
CA PRO A 369 5.17 12.35 -8.84
C PRO A 369 5.38 11.15 -9.79
N PRO A 370 6.36 11.17 -10.71
CA PRO A 370 6.50 10.10 -11.70
C PRO A 370 6.74 8.70 -11.12
N ASP A 371 7.43 8.60 -10.00
CA ASP A 371 7.64 7.34 -9.28
C ASP A 371 6.37 6.85 -8.56
N ALA A 372 5.56 7.76 -8.01
CA ALA A 372 4.21 7.45 -7.53
C ALA A 372 3.29 6.97 -8.67
N ALA A 373 3.33 7.61 -9.84
CA ALA A 373 2.57 7.17 -11.01
C ALA A 373 2.99 5.75 -11.44
N ARG A 374 4.31 5.48 -11.46
CA ARG A 374 4.85 4.14 -11.74
C ARG A 374 4.40 3.10 -10.72
N LEU A 375 4.37 3.44 -9.43
CA LEU A 375 3.85 2.56 -8.37
C LEU A 375 2.40 2.15 -8.65
N LEU A 376 1.58 3.05 -9.21
CA LEU A 376 0.21 2.71 -9.61
C LEU A 376 0.14 1.81 -10.84
N GLU A 377 1.14 1.84 -11.72
CA GLU A 377 1.18 1.05 -12.95
C GLU A 377 1.72 -0.37 -12.74
N ASP A 378 2.61 -0.58 -11.79
CA ASP A 378 3.32 -1.84 -11.60
C ASP A 378 2.84 -2.61 -10.36
N GLN A 379 2.11 -3.71 -10.58
CA GLN A 379 1.60 -4.56 -9.50
C GLN A 379 2.72 -5.14 -8.64
N HIS A 380 3.81 -5.58 -9.26
CA HIS A 380 4.88 -6.26 -8.55
C HIS A 380 5.64 -5.27 -7.66
N LEU A 381 5.92 -4.09 -8.21
CA LEU A 381 6.52 -3.00 -7.45
C LEU A 381 5.64 -2.56 -6.27
N ALA A 382 4.32 -2.45 -6.50
CA ALA A 382 3.39 -2.11 -5.44
C ALA A 382 3.35 -3.19 -4.36
N GLU A 383 3.26 -4.46 -4.74
CA GLU A 383 3.30 -5.58 -3.82
C GLU A 383 4.56 -5.58 -2.95
N GLU A 384 5.76 -5.45 -3.53
CA GLU A 384 7.01 -5.35 -2.76
C GLU A 384 7.03 -4.15 -1.82
N THR A 385 6.43 -3.03 -2.24
CA THR A 385 6.28 -1.83 -1.41
C THR A 385 5.38 -2.09 -0.21
N PHE A 386 4.25 -2.78 -0.40
CA PHE A 386 3.36 -3.19 0.68
C PHE A 386 4.02 -4.18 1.63
N VAL A 387 4.80 -5.15 1.13
CA VAL A 387 5.56 -6.07 2.00
C VAL A 387 6.50 -5.30 2.94
N MET A 388 7.20 -4.29 2.43
CA MET A 388 8.07 -3.45 3.25
C MET A 388 7.29 -2.61 4.26
N TRP A 389 6.17 -2.01 3.84
CA TRP A 389 5.30 -1.23 4.71
C TRP A 389 4.78 -2.11 5.86
N ASP A 390 4.16 -3.25 5.54
CA ASP A 390 3.56 -4.17 6.50
C ASP A 390 4.59 -4.74 7.48
N LEU A 391 5.82 -5.05 7.03
CA LEU A 391 6.91 -5.48 7.90
C LEU A 391 7.17 -4.47 9.04
N ILE A 392 7.23 -3.18 8.70
CA ILE A 392 7.54 -2.10 9.64
C ILE A 392 6.30 -1.74 10.47
N HIS A 393 5.13 -1.68 9.85
CA HIS A 393 3.85 -1.41 10.50
C HIS A 393 3.55 -2.44 11.60
N ASP A 394 3.48 -3.73 11.25
CA ASP A 394 3.10 -4.79 12.19
C ASP A 394 4.07 -4.89 13.37
N ARG A 395 5.36 -4.69 13.09
CA ARG A 395 6.40 -4.66 14.12
C ARG A 395 6.12 -3.55 15.14
N THR A 396 5.57 -2.43 14.70
CA THR A 396 5.36 -1.24 15.53
C THR A 396 4.26 -1.43 16.58
N HIS A 397 3.28 -2.30 16.34
CA HIS A 397 2.28 -2.66 17.37
C HIS A 397 2.91 -3.24 18.65
N MET A 398 4.09 -3.85 18.54
CA MET A 398 4.79 -4.48 19.66
C MET A 398 5.99 -3.68 20.17
N ARG A 399 6.14 -2.41 19.74
CA ARG A 399 7.33 -1.57 20.00
C ARG A 399 6.96 -0.13 20.37
N GLY A 400 7.86 0.51 21.11
CA GLY A 400 7.73 1.90 21.54
C GLY A 400 7.00 2.03 22.89
N ASP A 401 6.66 3.26 23.25
CA ASP A 401 5.84 3.54 24.41
C ASP A 401 4.39 3.20 24.07
N LEU A 402 3.89 2.13 24.69
CA LEU A 402 2.57 1.61 24.40
C LEU A 402 1.60 2.04 25.53
N PRO A 403 0.51 2.75 25.24
CA PRO A 403 -0.63 2.89 26.15
C PRO A 403 -1.36 1.56 26.32
N PHE A 404 -1.06 0.59 25.44
CA PHE A 404 -1.71 -0.70 25.34
C PHE A 404 -0.70 -1.80 25.65
N ASP A 405 -0.91 -2.43 26.80
CA ASP A 405 -0.27 -3.70 27.14
C ASP A 405 -0.59 -4.75 26.04
N PRO A 406 0.33 -5.63 25.63
CA PRO A 406 -0.02 -6.84 24.88
C PRO A 406 -1.14 -7.69 25.53
N PHE A 407 -1.45 -7.50 26.82
CA PHE A 407 -2.63 -8.09 27.49
C PHE A 407 -3.96 -7.31 27.28
N MET A 408 -3.94 -6.09 26.73
CA MET A 408 -5.09 -5.16 26.61
C MET A 408 -5.80 -5.16 25.25
N ILE A 409 -5.29 -5.84 24.21
CA ILE A 409 -5.93 -5.96 22.87
C ILE A 409 -7.38 -6.49 22.96
N LYS A 410 -7.75 -7.12 24.08
CA LYS A 410 -9.10 -7.63 24.37
C LYS A 410 -10.04 -6.65 25.08
N GLN A 411 -9.61 -5.42 25.38
CA GLN A 411 -10.43 -4.42 26.08
C GLN A 411 -11.22 -3.56 25.10
N ARG A 412 -12.53 -3.45 25.33
CA ARG A 412 -13.40 -2.56 24.58
C ARG A 412 -13.03 -1.09 24.85
N MET A 413 -12.54 -0.39 23.81
CA MET A 413 -12.18 1.03 23.85
C MET A 413 -12.98 1.85 22.83
N PRO A 414 -13.07 3.19 23.01
CA PRO A 414 -13.51 4.12 21.97
C PRO A 414 -12.73 3.95 20.65
N TYR A 415 -13.43 3.99 19.52
CA TYR A 415 -12.82 3.63 18.24
C TYR A 415 -11.73 4.61 17.75
N PHE A 416 -11.75 5.85 18.22
CA PHE A 416 -10.71 6.83 17.92
C PHE A 416 -9.34 6.46 18.52
N LEU A 417 -9.27 5.60 19.53
CA LEU A 417 -8.00 5.07 20.04
C LEU A 417 -7.40 4.04 19.08
N TYR A 418 -8.22 3.17 18.50
CA TYR A 418 -7.76 2.27 17.43
C TYR A 418 -7.29 3.10 16.22
N ALA A 419 -7.99 4.18 15.88
CA ALA A 419 -7.58 5.07 14.78
C ALA A 419 -6.19 5.68 15.02
N LEU A 420 -5.89 6.08 16.25
CA LEU A 420 -4.58 6.62 16.63
C LEU A 420 -3.50 5.55 16.65
N GLU A 421 -3.81 4.31 17.07
CA GLU A 421 -2.83 3.22 17.08
C GLU A 421 -2.43 2.80 15.67
N GLU A 422 -3.41 2.60 14.78
CA GLU A 422 -3.16 2.28 13.38
C GLU A 422 -2.41 3.41 12.68
N LEU A 423 -2.81 4.66 12.92
CA LEU A 423 -2.11 5.81 12.38
C LEU A 423 -0.68 5.92 12.95
N ARG A 424 -0.45 5.67 14.24
CA ARG A 424 0.91 5.66 14.84
C ARG A 424 1.81 4.65 14.14
N CYS A 425 1.32 3.44 13.87
CA CYS A 425 2.09 2.39 13.21
C CYS A 425 2.44 2.80 11.77
N ASP A 426 1.50 3.39 11.04
CA ASP A 426 1.76 3.91 9.69
C ASP A 426 2.69 5.11 9.65
N LEU A 427 2.55 6.07 10.58
CA LEU A 427 3.43 7.23 10.63
C LEU A 427 4.84 6.83 11.11
N THR A 428 4.96 5.75 11.87
CA THR A 428 6.25 5.11 12.15
C THR A 428 6.82 4.48 10.90
N ALA A 429 6.04 3.68 10.14
CA ALA A 429 6.50 3.12 8.87
C ALA A 429 6.94 4.21 7.88
N PHE A 430 6.19 5.30 7.78
CA PHE A 430 6.54 6.48 7.00
C PHE A 430 7.87 7.09 7.47
N ARG A 431 8.06 7.30 8.78
CA ARG A 431 9.30 7.84 9.35
C ARG A 431 10.51 6.98 9.04
N GLU A 432 10.39 5.67 9.23
CA GLU A 432 11.46 4.72 8.91
C GLU A 432 11.75 4.70 7.41
N ALA A 433 10.72 4.82 6.57
CA ALA A 433 10.87 4.94 5.13
C ALA A 433 11.58 6.24 4.69
N VAL A 434 11.41 7.36 5.40
CA VAL A 434 12.20 8.58 5.17
C VAL A 434 13.68 8.34 5.50
N ALA A 435 13.97 7.65 6.62
CA ALA A 435 15.36 7.34 6.99
C ALA A 435 16.02 6.37 5.98
N LEU A 436 15.34 5.29 5.61
CA LEU A 436 15.82 4.31 4.64
C LEU A 436 15.99 4.88 3.23
N GLU A 437 15.18 5.87 2.86
CA GLU A 437 15.38 6.60 1.60
C GLU A 437 16.72 7.33 1.60
N ALA A 438 17.08 8.00 2.70
CA ALA A 438 18.37 8.68 2.85
C ALA A 438 19.55 7.70 2.84
N GLU A 439 19.32 6.45 3.26
CA GLU A 439 20.29 5.35 3.14
C GLU A 439 20.36 4.73 1.73
N GLY A 440 19.49 5.17 0.82
CA GLY A 440 19.49 4.76 -0.58
C GLY A 440 18.61 3.55 -0.90
N LEU A 441 17.76 3.08 0.02
CA LEU A 441 16.85 1.96 -0.23
C LEU A 441 15.76 2.39 -1.23
N PRO A 442 15.69 1.76 -2.42
CA PRO A 442 14.82 2.26 -3.49
C PRO A 442 13.32 2.24 -3.19
N HIS A 443 12.81 1.23 -2.47
CA HIS A 443 11.38 1.09 -2.14
C HIS A 443 10.91 2.06 -1.05
N ALA A 444 11.83 2.64 -0.28
CA ALA A 444 11.48 3.43 0.89
C ALA A 444 10.64 4.67 0.54
N ARG A 445 10.98 5.39 -0.53
CA ARG A 445 10.13 6.49 -1.00
C ARG A 445 8.73 6.03 -1.45
N LEU A 446 8.64 4.83 -2.03
CA LEU A 446 7.36 4.28 -2.47
C LEU A 446 6.47 3.94 -1.28
N VAL A 447 7.04 3.48 -0.16
CA VAL A 447 6.31 3.28 1.11
C VAL A 447 5.72 4.59 1.61
N GLN A 448 6.46 5.71 1.51
CA GLN A 448 5.92 7.03 1.88
C GLN A 448 4.67 7.38 1.06
N TYR A 449 4.71 7.17 -0.25
CA TYR A 449 3.53 7.37 -1.12
C TYR A 449 2.40 6.40 -0.80
N ALA A 450 2.71 5.13 -0.54
CA ALA A 450 1.71 4.11 -0.21
C ALA A 450 0.92 4.49 1.05
N VAL A 451 1.64 4.78 2.15
CA VAL A 451 1.05 5.24 3.41
C VAL A 451 0.20 6.48 3.20
N LEU A 452 0.76 7.50 2.55
CA LEU A 452 0.07 8.78 2.33
C LEU A 452 -1.22 8.59 1.55
N PHE A 453 -1.18 7.91 0.40
CA PHE A 453 -2.33 7.80 -0.48
C PHE A 453 -3.39 6.85 0.04
N ASP A 454 -3.05 5.79 0.76
CA ASP A 454 -4.08 4.95 1.38
C ASP A 454 -4.81 5.65 2.51
N ARG A 455 -4.06 6.31 3.41
CA ARG A 455 -4.64 7.10 4.48
C ARG A 455 -5.46 8.26 3.93
N VAL A 456 -5.01 8.93 2.87
CA VAL A 456 -5.73 10.08 2.30
C VAL A 456 -6.86 9.69 1.36
N PHE A 457 -6.76 8.64 0.56
CA PHE A 457 -7.74 8.37 -0.51
C PHE A 457 -8.55 7.10 -0.31
N ARG A 458 -7.97 6.01 0.18
CA ARG A 458 -8.65 4.71 0.23
C ARG A 458 -9.40 4.49 1.54
N PHE A 459 -8.73 4.64 2.69
CA PHE A 459 -9.30 4.30 3.99
C PHE A 459 -10.54 5.14 4.37
N PRO A 460 -10.58 6.48 4.16
CA PRO A 460 -11.74 7.30 4.52
C PRO A 460 -13.05 6.92 3.80
N VAL A 461 -12.94 6.32 2.61
CA VAL A 461 -14.07 6.00 1.74
C VAL A 461 -14.34 4.49 1.63
N THR A 462 -13.58 3.66 2.36
CA THR A 462 -13.73 2.20 2.36
C THR A 462 -14.57 1.73 3.55
N GLY A 463 -15.49 0.80 3.29
CA GLY A 463 -16.29 0.16 4.34
C GLY A 463 -17.43 1.03 4.89
N SER A 464 -18.01 0.61 6.01
CA SER A 464 -19.11 1.34 6.65
C SER A 464 -18.60 2.59 7.39
N ARG A 465 -19.49 3.54 7.69
CA ARG A 465 -19.20 4.70 8.56
C ARG A 465 -19.27 4.39 10.06
N VAL A 466 -19.74 3.19 10.42
CA VAL A 466 -19.95 2.83 11.82
C VAL A 466 -18.61 2.48 12.47
N ARG A 467 -18.10 3.38 13.31
CA ARG A 467 -16.88 3.22 14.12
C ARG A 467 -15.67 2.82 13.28
N ASN A 468 -15.58 3.39 12.07
CA ASN A 468 -14.50 3.15 11.12
C ASN A 468 -13.23 3.88 11.56
N TYR A 469 -12.34 3.14 12.23
CA TYR A 469 -11.11 3.70 12.80
C TYR A 469 -10.08 4.03 11.72
N ASP A 470 -9.93 3.21 10.68
CA ASP A 470 -9.01 3.50 9.57
C ASP A 470 -9.41 4.76 8.82
N GLY A 471 -10.71 4.91 8.56
CA GLY A 471 -11.25 6.11 7.92
C GLY A 471 -11.06 7.36 8.77
N LEU A 472 -11.11 7.26 10.12
CA LEU A 472 -10.79 8.36 11.01
C LEU A 472 -9.31 8.72 10.99
N GLY A 473 -8.40 7.73 11.03
CA GLY A 473 -6.96 7.97 10.93
C GLY A 473 -6.59 8.70 9.63
N GLY A 474 -7.21 8.30 8.52
CA GLY A 474 -7.05 8.97 7.23
C GLY A 474 -7.57 10.41 7.18
N GLN A 475 -8.75 10.66 7.76
CA GLN A 475 -9.29 12.02 7.90
C GLN A 475 -8.39 12.92 8.75
N LEU A 476 -7.82 12.37 9.83
CA LEU A 476 -6.91 13.08 10.71
C LEU A 476 -5.64 13.50 9.94
N LEU A 477 -5.01 12.57 9.20
CA LEU A 477 -3.84 12.90 8.39
C LEU A 477 -4.14 13.96 7.32
N PHE A 478 -5.24 13.81 6.57
CA PHE A 478 -5.59 14.78 5.54
C PHE A 478 -5.88 16.17 6.11
N ALA A 479 -6.68 16.25 7.17
CA ALA A 479 -7.00 17.52 7.81
C ALA A 479 -5.76 18.18 8.42
N TRP A 480 -4.83 17.39 8.97
CA TRP A 480 -3.54 17.87 9.46
C TRP A 480 -2.71 18.50 8.34
N LEU A 481 -2.52 17.79 7.23
CA LEU A 481 -1.75 18.29 6.08
C LEU A 481 -2.38 19.56 5.48
N HIS A 482 -3.71 19.62 5.41
CA HIS A 482 -4.44 20.80 4.95
C HIS A 482 -4.27 22.00 5.90
N GLN A 483 -4.39 21.79 7.22
CA GLN A 483 -4.21 22.85 8.23
C GLN A 483 -2.77 23.39 8.27
N HIS A 484 -1.80 22.61 7.83
CA HIS A 484 -0.39 22.99 7.71
C HIS A 484 -0.02 23.50 6.31
N HIS A 485 -1.00 23.75 5.43
CA HIS A 485 -0.78 24.26 4.07
C HIS A 485 0.09 23.36 3.17
N VAL A 486 0.05 22.04 3.38
CA VAL A 486 0.75 21.06 2.52
C VAL A 486 -0.19 20.47 1.46
N VAL A 487 -1.47 20.32 1.80
CA VAL A 487 -2.50 19.83 0.88
C VAL A 487 -3.50 20.95 0.64
N HIS A 488 -3.80 21.22 -0.63
CA HIS A 488 -4.67 22.32 -1.04
C HIS A 488 -5.80 21.82 -1.93
N TRP A 489 -6.99 22.38 -1.75
CA TRP A 489 -8.12 22.20 -2.65
C TRP A 489 -8.55 23.55 -3.22
N THR A 490 -8.16 23.81 -4.47
CA THR A 490 -8.38 25.10 -5.15
C THR A 490 -8.87 24.83 -6.57
N ASP A 491 -9.87 25.57 -7.03
CA ASP A 491 -10.43 25.46 -8.39
C ASP A 491 -10.81 24.02 -8.80
N ASN A 492 -11.35 23.25 -7.85
CA ASN A 492 -11.70 21.83 -7.98
C ASN A 492 -10.51 20.91 -8.29
N ARG A 493 -9.32 21.30 -7.88
CA ARG A 493 -8.10 20.51 -8.02
C ARG A 493 -7.41 20.35 -6.68
N LEU A 494 -6.94 19.13 -6.42
CA LEU A 494 -6.05 18.84 -5.31
C LEU A 494 -4.59 19.08 -5.74
N SER A 495 -3.85 19.84 -4.93
CA SER A 495 -2.40 19.97 -5.07
C SER A 495 -1.70 19.66 -3.75
N VAL A 496 -0.47 19.18 -3.84
CA VAL A 496 0.36 18.77 -2.70
C VAL A 496 1.73 19.42 -2.85
N ASP A 497 2.19 20.08 -1.78
CA ASP A 497 3.54 20.62 -1.69
C ASP A 497 4.48 19.49 -1.25
N TRP A 498 4.96 18.70 -2.22
CA TRP A 498 5.66 17.43 -2.01
C TRP A 498 6.91 17.53 -1.13
N GLU A 499 7.57 18.68 -1.13
CA GLU A 499 8.73 19.00 -0.30
C GLU A 499 8.40 19.07 1.20
N ASP A 500 7.19 19.49 1.55
CA ASP A 500 6.77 19.74 2.94
C ASP A 500 6.00 18.55 3.55
N VAL A 501 5.64 17.56 2.73
CA VAL A 501 4.90 16.36 3.16
C VAL A 501 5.62 15.64 4.30
N ALA A 502 6.91 15.33 4.14
CA ALA A 502 7.61 14.52 5.12
C ALA A 502 7.62 15.19 6.51
N ASP A 503 7.96 16.48 6.57
CA ASP A 503 8.03 17.22 7.82
C ASP A 503 6.67 17.33 8.51
N ALA A 504 5.60 17.58 7.74
CA ALA A 504 4.25 17.67 8.29
C ALA A 504 3.74 16.32 8.80
N VAL A 505 4.00 15.22 8.08
CA VAL A 505 3.65 13.85 8.52
C VAL A 505 4.41 13.48 9.80
N LEU A 506 5.71 13.75 9.84
CA LEU A 506 6.54 13.50 11.01
C LEU A 506 6.11 14.34 12.22
N ALA A 507 5.60 15.55 12.01
CA ALA A 507 5.06 16.38 13.08
C ALA A 507 3.81 15.76 13.71
N LEU A 508 2.87 15.23 12.91
CA LEU A 508 1.72 14.51 13.43
C LEU A 508 2.15 13.23 14.18
N GLY A 509 3.11 12.50 13.62
CA GLY A 509 3.68 11.32 14.27
C GLY A 509 4.22 11.64 15.67
N ARG A 510 4.93 12.77 15.83
CA ARG A 510 5.43 13.22 17.14
C ARG A 510 4.31 13.57 18.12
N GLU A 511 3.23 14.22 17.70
CA GLU A 511 2.08 14.50 18.59
C GLU A 511 1.42 13.22 19.11
N ILE A 512 1.34 12.19 18.26
CA ILE A 512 0.80 10.88 18.65
C ILE A 512 1.79 10.13 19.55
N ASP A 513 3.08 10.13 19.22
CA ASP A 513 4.12 9.52 20.06
C ASP A 513 4.16 10.19 21.45
N ASP A 514 4.04 11.52 21.53
CA ASP A 514 3.96 12.27 22.79
C ASP A 514 2.69 11.91 23.60
N LEU A 515 1.54 11.75 22.93
CA LEU A 515 0.31 11.28 23.57
C LEU A 515 0.52 9.91 24.23
N TYR A 516 1.22 9.02 23.54
CA TYR A 516 1.51 7.64 23.94
C TYR A 516 2.58 7.57 25.03
N TRP A 517 3.67 8.31 24.92
CA TRP A 517 4.70 8.44 25.96
C TRP A 517 4.09 8.93 27.28
N ARG A 518 3.24 9.96 27.24
CA ARG A 518 2.53 10.46 28.43
C ARG A 518 1.48 9.50 28.98
N SER A 519 1.23 8.35 28.35
CA SER A 519 0.29 7.36 28.89
C SER A 519 0.86 6.59 30.09
N ILE A 520 2.19 6.53 30.22
CA ILE A 520 2.90 5.75 31.24
C ILE A 520 2.50 6.15 32.67
N ASP A 521 2.27 7.44 32.92
CA ASP A 521 1.90 7.99 34.22
C ASP A 521 0.48 8.62 34.22
N ARG A 522 -0.26 8.49 33.11
CA ARG A 522 -1.61 9.06 32.97
C ARG A 522 -2.70 8.03 33.23
N PRO A 523 -3.67 8.33 34.13
CA PRO A 523 -4.83 7.46 34.32
C PRO A 523 -5.62 7.24 33.02
N LYS A 524 -6.17 6.04 32.84
CA LYS A 524 -6.85 5.61 31.61
C LYS A 524 -7.90 6.59 31.08
N ILE A 525 -8.84 7.06 31.93
CA ILE A 525 -9.88 8.02 31.50
C ILE A 525 -9.27 9.35 31.08
N ALA A 526 -8.27 9.85 31.81
CA ALA A 526 -7.55 11.06 31.43
C ALA A 526 -6.80 10.90 30.10
N HIS A 527 -6.27 9.70 29.82
CA HIS A 527 -5.67 9.38 28.53
C HIS A 527 -6.70 9.38 27.40
N TRP A 528 -7.86 8.77 27.59
CA TRP A 528 -8.94 8.76 26.59
C TRP A 528 -9.44 10.17 26.27
N LEU A 529 -9.57 11.04 27.28
CA LEU A 529 -9.93 12.45 27.09
C LEU A 529 -8.87 13.22 26.30
N ALA A 530 -7.59 13.00 26.58
CA ALA A 530 -6.50 13.64 25.85
C ALA A 530 -6.39 13.14 24.40
N ALA A 531 -6.59 11.84 24.17
CA ALA A 531 -6.66 11.26 22.83
C ALA A 531 -7.81 11.86 22.03
N TYR A 532 -9.00 11.98 22.64
CA TYR A 532 -10.13 12.65 22.00
C TYR A 532 -9.84 14.13 21.71
N ALA A 533 -9.16 14.84 22.62
CA ALA A 533 -8.76 16.24 22.41
C ALA A 533 -7.78 16.40 21.23
N LEU A 534 -6.81 15.49 21.07
CA LEU A 534 -5.90 15.47 19.93
C LEU A 534 -6.68 15.30 18.62
N VAL A 535 -7.53 14.28 18.53
CA VAL A 535 -8.32 14.02 17.30
C VAL A 535 -9.26 15.18 17.00
N SER A 536 -10.03 15.63 17.99
CA SER A 536 -11.03 16.69 17.82
C SER A 536 -10.44 18.10 17.61
N GLY A 537 -9.18 18.31 17.94
CA GLY A 537 -8.44 19.52 17.60
C GLY A 537 -8.18 19.68 16.10
N THR A 538 -8.16 18.56 15.36
CA THR A 538 -7.91 18.56 13.92
C THR A 538 -9.16 18.18 13.11
N VAL A 539 -9.90 17.16 13.55
CA VAL A 539 -11.12 16.65 12.87
C VAL A 539 -12.35 17.06 13.66
N THR A 540 -13.29 17.76 13.02
CA THR A 540 -14.51 18.23 13.70
C THR A 540 -15.40 17.04 14.11
N PRO A 541 -15.75 16.89 15.40
CA PRO A 541 -16.65 15.85 15.85
C PRO A 541 -18.10 16.13 15.44
N HIS A 542 -18.94 15.10 15.48
CA HIS A 542 -20.36 15.21 15.19
C HIS A 542 -21.04 16.22 16.15
N PRO A 543 -21.93 17.12 15.67
CA PRO A 543 -22.54 18.15 16.52
C PRO A 543 -23.34 17.62 17.73
N ALA A 544 -23.85 16.40 17.63
CA ALA A 544 -24.57 15.72 18.72
C ALA A 544 -23.66 14.97 19.72
N SER A 545 -22.34 14.96 19.51
CA SER A 545 -21.38 14.22 20.33
C SER A 545 -21.50 14.56 21.81
N THR A 546 -21.54 13.53 22.66
CA THR A 546 -21.44 13.69 24.11
C THR A 546 -19.99 13.96 24.53
N TRP A 547 -19.02 13.35 23.84
CA TRP A 547 -17.60 13.55 24.11
C TRP A 547 -17.15 15.00 23.81
N ALA A 548 -17.66 15.61 22.74
CA ALA A 548 -17.37 17.00 22.37
C ALA A 548 -17.90 18.03 23.37
N LYS A 549 -18.89 17.67 24.21
CA LYS A 549 -19.38 18.54 25.29
C LYS A 549 -18.44 18.60 26.49
N GLY A 550 -17.42 17.74 26.52
CA GLY A 550 -16.39 17.72 27.56
C GLY A 550 -16.68 16.75 28.72
N PRO A 551 -15.76 16.69 29.70
CA PRO A 551 -15.78 15.68 30.76
C PRO A 551 -17.07 15.68 31.60
N ASP A 552 -17.69 16.84 31.81
CA ASP A 552 -18.91 16.97 32.62
C ASP A 552 -20.14 16.28 32.00
N ALA A 553 -20.11 16.02 30.69
CA ALA A 553 -21.18 15.31 29.98
C ALA A 553 -20.95 13.79 29.93
N LEU A 554 -19.79 13.29 30.40
CA LEU A 554 -19.38 11.90 30.29
C LEU A 554 -19.56 11.15 31.63
N PRO A 555 -19.84 9.84 31.58
CA PRO A 555 -20.02 9.01 32.78
C PRO A 555 -18.66 8.63 33.42
N LEU A 556 -17.91 9.62 33.90
CA LEU A 556 -16.50 9.47 34.36
C LEU A 556 -16.31 8.50 35.55
N THR A 557 -17.36 8.26 36.33
CA THR A 557 -17.34 7.34 37.50
C THR A 557 -17.99 6.00 37.22
N ALA A 558 -18.53 5.79 36.01
CA ALA A 558 -19.19 4.56 35.62
C ALA A 558 -18.19 3.54 35.04
N PRO A 559 -18.59 2.28 34.83
CA PRO A 559 -17.78 1.30 34.12
C PRO A 559 -17.33 1.82 32.74
N LEU A 560 -16.09 1.53 32.34
CA LEU A 560 -15.49 1.99 31.07
C LEU A 560 -16.32 1.67 29.81
N LYS A 561 -17.15 0.62 29.89
CA LYS A 561 -18.10 0.28 28.83
C LYS A 561 -19.05 1.45 28.53
N GLU A 562 -19.53 2.15 29.56
CA GLU A 562 -20.47 3.28 29.42
C GLU A 562 -19.80 4.49 28.75
N MET A 563 -18.53 4.75 29.07
CA MET A 563 -17.72 5.75 28.36
C MET A 563 -17.61 5.40 26.87
N THR A 564 -17.39 4.13 26.55
CA THR A 564 -17.32 3.66 25.15
C THR A 564 -18.68 3.71 24.45
N ASP A 565 -19.76 3.42 25.17
CA ASP A 565 -21.13 3.48 24.66
C ASP A 565 -21.60 4.92 24.40
N ALA A 566 -20.98 5.92 25.05
CA ALA A 566 -21.24 7.34 24.80
C ALA A 566 -20.66 7.86 23.48
N VAL A 567 -19.80 7.10 22.81
CA VAL A 567 -19.26 7.42 21.48
C VAL A 567 -20.29 7.07 20.41
N LEU A 568 -20.61 8.03 19.54
CA LEU A 568 -21.54 7.80 18.42
C LEU A 568 -20.99 6.77 17.45
N ALA A 569 -21.89 6.16 16.68
CA ALA A 569 -21.50 5.28 15.57
C ALA A 569 -20.64 6.04 14.55
N ASP A 570 -20.98 7.28 14.22
CA ASP A 570 -20.20 8.18 13.38
C ASP A 570 -19.82 9.44 14.18
N GLU A 571 -18.90 9.26 15.14
CA GLU A 571 -18.43 10.35 16.02
C GLU A 571 -17.69 11.46 15.27
N PHE A 572 -17.04 11.13 14.16
CA PHE A 572 -16.24 12.03 13.34
C PHE A 572 -16.68 11.88 11.87
N PRO A 573 -17.78 12.55 11.47
CA PRO A 573 -18.37 12.43 10.14
C PRO A 573 -17.41 12.90 9.05
N LEU A 574 -17.65 12.44 7.82
CA LEU A 574 -16.85 12.85 6.67
C LEU A 574 -16.87 14.37 6.48
N SER A 575 -15.71 14.94 6.15
CA SER A 575 -15.65 16.30 5.65
C SER A 575 -16.37 16.42 4.29
N MET A 576 -16.73 17.64 3.89
CA MET A 576 -17.35 17.91 2.58
C MET A 576 -16.53 17.35 1.41
N PHE A 577 -15.20 17.38 1.52
CA PHE A 577 -14.29 16.78 0.54
C PHE A 577 -14.51 15.27 0.43
N TYR A 578 -14.51 14.57 1.56
CA TYR A 578 -14.67 13.12 1.57
C TYR A 578 -16.08 12.66 1.23
N GLU A 579 -17.13 13.40 1.60
CA GLU A 579 -18.50 13.09 1.15
C GLU A 579 -18.60 13.13 -0.38
N ALA A 580 -17.95 14.11 -1.01
CA ALA A 580 -17.92 14.23 -2.47
C ALA A 580 -17.07 13.13 -3.10
N LEU A 581 -15.87 12.86 -2.57
CA LEU A 581 -14.97 11.83 -3.07
C LEU A 581 -15.62 10.44 -2.98
N ALA A 582 -16.15 10.06 -1.81
CA ALA A 582 -16.81 8.77 -1.59
C ALA A 582 -17.95 8.53 -2.59
N ARG A 583 -18.71 9.58 -2.93
CA ARG A 583 -19.77 9.49 -3.95
C ARG A 583 -19.23 9.29 -5.36
N ARG A 584 -18.06 9.84 -5.68
CA ARG A 584 -17.45 9.78 -7.01
C ARG A 584 -16.75 8.45 -7.27
N ILE A 585 -16.06 7.89 -6.28
CA ILE A 585 -15.24 6.69 -6.43
C ILE A 585 -15.81 5.46 -5.73
N GLY A 586 -16.99 5.55 -5.10
CA GLY A 586 -17.62 4.46 -4.34
C GLY A 586 -17.78 3.17 -5.15
N ASP A 587 -18.17 3.27 -6.43
CA ASP A 587 -18.28 2.10 -7.31
C ASP A 587 -16.91 1.45 -7.60
N VAL A 588 -15.85 2.26 -7.70
CA VAL A 588 -14.48 1.76 -7.86
C VAL A 588 -14.04 1.01 -6.61
N VAL A 589 -14.29 1.58 -5.42
CA VAL A 589 -13.98 0.92 -4.13
C VAL A 589 -14.75 -0.39 -4.00
N ALA A 590 -16.05 -0.39 -4.30
CA ALA A 590 -16.88 -1.59 -4.26
C ALA A 590 -16.38 -2.67 -5.24
N SER A 591 -15.89 -2.28 -6.41
CA SER A 591 -15.32 -3.20 -7.41
C SER A 591 -14.02 -3.89 -7.00
N THR A 592 -13.45 -3.52 -5.84
CA THR A 592 -12.19 -4.10 -5.34
C THR A 592 -12.40 -5.29 -4.40
N ALA A 593 -13.64 -5.64 -4.06
CA ALA A 593 -13.92 -6.87 -3.33
C ALA A 593 -13.41 -8.08 -4.14
N GLY A 594 -12.68 -8.99 -3.47
CA GLY A 594 -12.12 -10.20 -4.09
C GLY A 594 -10.89 -9.98 -4.97
N ILE A 595 -10.48 -8.73 -5.24
CA ILE A 595 -9.36 -8.43 -6.14
C ILE A 595 -8.06 -9.10 -5.67
N THR A 596 -7.27 -9.56 -6.63
CA THR A 596 -5.92 -10.09 -6.42
C THR A 596 -4.91 -9.33 -7.27
N GLY A 597 -3.62 -9.60 -7.07
CA GLY A 597 -2.57 -9.09 -7.95
C GLY A 597 -2.70 -9.52 -9.42
N HIS A 598 -3.55 -10.51 -9.74
CA HIS A 598 -3.79 -10.96 -11.11
C HIS A 598 -4.86 -10.14 -11.87
N ASP A 599 -5.69 -9.41 -11.15
CA ASP A 599 -6.85 -8.69 -11.71
C ASP A 599 -6.54 -7.21 -12.05
N ALA A 600 -5.33 -6.74 -11.77
CA ALA A 600 -5.00 -5.32 -11.57
C ALA A 600 -4.09 -4.69 -12.62
#